data_AF-A0A137SS71-F1
#
_entry.id   AF-A0A137SS71-F1
#
_cell.length_a   1.000
_cell.length_b   1.000
_cell.length_c   1.000
_cell.angle_alpha   90.00
_cell.angle_beta   90.00
_cell.angle_gamma   90.00
#
_symmetry.space_group_name_H-M   'P 1'
#
loop_
_entity.id
_entity.type
_entity.pdbx_description
1 polymer ?
#
loop_
_entity_poly.entity_id
_entity_poly.type
_entity_poly.pdbx_seq_one_letter_code
_entity_poly.pdbx_strand_id
1 'polypeptide(L)'
;MAFYCIIKVIGFANLRNLLDMKIIEIVKINRELLRNLHIAGVRLDDTNYIDLYTEYRRMLSKREKVSYIVAALAVKYAISERKVYALIKRFQTDCNLFAV
;
A
#
# COMPACT_ATOMS: atom_id res chain seq x y z
N MET A 1 -1.14 -6.07 -15.36
CA MET A 1 -0.78 -5.18 -16.49
C MET A 1 0.50 -4.36 -16.25
N ALA A 2 0.74 -3.79 -15.07
CA ALA A 2 1.99 -3.06 -14.80
C ALA A 2 3.27 -3.91 -14.98
N PHE A 3 3.27 -5.17 -14.52
CA PHE A 3 4.41 -6.09 -14.69
C PHE A 3 4.73 -6.41 -16.16
N TYR A 4 3.71 -6.48 -17.02
CA TYR A 4 3.88 -6.81 -18.43
C TYR A 4 4.49 -5.64 -19.22
N CYS A 5 4.20 -4.40 -18.81
CA CYS A 5 4.84 -3.20 -19.38
C CYS A 5 6.33 -3.15 -19.02
N ILE A 6 6.72 -3.51 -17.79
CA ILE A 6 8.13 -3.55 -17.36
C ILE A 6 8.92 -4.56 -18.22
N ILE A 7 8.35 -5.75 -18.46
CA ILE A 7 8.96 -6.79 -19.32
C ILE A 7 9.14 -6.29 -20.76
N LYS A 8 8.19 -5.51 -21.29
CA LYS A 8 8.22 -4.99 -22.66
C LYS A 8 9.24 -3.86 -22.87
N VAL A 9 9.52 -3.06 -21.83
CA VAL A 9 10.50 -1.96 -21.86
C VAL A 9 11.95 -2.46 -21.76
N ILE A 10 12.16 -3.59 -21.08
CA ILE A 10 13.50 -4.08 -20.70
C ILE A 10 14.17 -4.95 -21.80
N GLY A 11 13.39 -5.51 -22.74
CA GLY A 11 13.88 -6.32 -23.86
C GLY A 11 14.29 -7.75 -23.47
N PHE A 12 14.13 -8.71 -24.40
CA PHE A 12 14.31 -10.16 -24.18
C PHE A 12 15.73 -10.55 -23.67
N ALA A 13 16.75 -9.73 -23.96
CA ALA A 13 18.13 -9.94 -23.52
C ALA A 13 18.35 -9.71 -22.00
N ASN A 14 17.57 -8.82 -21.38
CA ASN A 14 17.63 -8.57 -19.93
C ASN A 14 16.77 -9.54 -19.11
N LEU A 15 15.98 -10.40 -19.77
CA LEU A 15 15.15 -11.40 -19.10
C LEU A 15 15.99 -12.49 -18.40
N ARG A 16 17.24 -12.71 -18.84
CA ARG A 16 18.21 -13.58 -18.15
C ARG A 16 18.70 -13.00 -16.82
N ASN A 17 18.84 -11.67 -16.73
CA ASN A 17 19.24 -11.00 -15.49
C ASN A 17 18.12 -11.06 -14.42
N LEU A 18 16.87 -11.26 -14.83
CA LEU A 18 15.70 -11.41 -13.97
C LEU A 18 15.67 -12.72 -13.16
N LEU A 19 16.40 -13.75 -13.59
CA LEU A 19 16.51 -15.03 -12.86
C LEU A 19 17.53 -14.98 -11.70
N ASP A 20 18.42 -13.97 -11.69
CA ASP A 20 19.44 -13.73 -10.65
C ASP A 20 19.24 -12.35 -9.96
N MET A 21 18.01 -11.84 -9.98
CA MET A 21 17.69 -10.54 -9.40
C MET A 21 17.64 -10.61 -7.87
N LYS A 22 18.64 -9.97 -7.25
CA LYS A 22 18.65 -9.69 -5.82
C LYS A 22 17.72 -8.52 -5.48
N ILE A 23 17.25 -8.45 -4.24
CA ILE A 23 16.37 -7.39 -3.73
C ILE A 23 16.90 -5.99 -4.07
N ILE A 24 18.22 -5.79 -3.99
CA ILE A 24 18.87 -4.51 -4.30
C ILE A 24 18.62 -4.03 -5.73
N GLU A 25 18.52 -4.92 -6.71
CA GLU A 25 18.27 -4.55 -8.10
C GLU A 25 16.82 -4.10 -8.31
N ILE A 26 15.85 -4.75 -7.65
CA ILE A 26 14.44 -4.30 -7.65
C ILE A 26 14.30 -2.91 -7.02
N VAL A 27 15.00 -2.69 -5.90
CA VAL A 27 14.99 -1.39 -5.22
C VAL A 27 15.65 -0.31 -6.08
N LYS A 28 16.73 -0.63 -6.80
CA LYS A 28 17.37 0.30 -7.76
C LYS A 28 16.43 0.68 -8.90
N ILE A 29 15.74 -0.30 -9.50
CA ILE A 29 14.79 -0.06 -10.59
C ILE A 29 13.65 0.86 -10.14
N ASN A 30 13.15 0.70 -8.91
CA ASN A 30 12.02 1.46 -8.38
C ASN A 30 12.44 2.62 -7.46
N ARG A 31 13.71 3.04 -7.49
CA ARG A 31 14.29 3.99 -6.52
C ARG A 31 13.51 5.30 -6.43
N GLU A 32 13.13 5.86 -7.57
CA GLU A 32 12.39 7.13 -7.63
C GLU A 32 10.99 7.00 -7.05
N LEU A 33 10.26 5.93 -7.42
CA LEU A 33 8.94 5.64 -6.87
C LEU A 33 9.00 5.44 -5.36
N LEU A 34 9.94 4.62 -4.87
CA LEU A 34 10.12 4.37 -3.44
C LEU A 34 10.48 5.65 -2.68
N ARG A 35 11.30 6.53 -3.28
CA ARG A 35 11.64 7.84 -2.70
C ARG A 35 10.40 8.73 -2.60
N ASN A 36 9.59 8.79 -3.65
CA ASN A 36 8.37 9.62 -3.66
C ASN A 36 7.34 9.11 -2.64
N LEU A 37 7.16 7.78 -2.54
CA LEU A 37 6.31 7.17 -1.52
C LEU A 37 6.81 7.46 -0.10
N HIS A 38 8.12 7.38 0.12
CA HIS A 38 8.72 7.72 1.40
C HIS A 38 8.53 9.21 1.76
N ILE A 39 8.73 10.12 0.81
CA ILE A 39 8.49 11.56 1.00
C ILE A 39 7.01 11.82 1.34
N ALA A 40 6.09 11.12 0.68
CA ALA A 40 4.65 11.20 0.96
C ALA A 40 4.25 10.58 2.31
N GLY A 41 5.18 9.97 3.06
CA GLY A 41 4.91 9.35 4.35
C GLY A 41 4.30 7.94 4.28
N VAL A 42 4.32 7.30 3.10
CA VAL A 42 3.78 5.95 2.89
C VAL A 42 4.77 4.91 3.40
N ARG A 43 4.27 3.95 4.18
CA ARG A 43 5.05 2.81 4.67
C ARG A 43 4.85 1.60 3.77
N LEU A 44 5.88 0.78 3.61
CA LEU A 44 5.74 -0.49 2.87
C LEU A 44 4.68 -1.41 3.49
N ASP A 45 4.56 -1.41 4.83
CA ASP A 45 3.54 -2.16 5.56
C ASP A 45 2.10 -1.73 5.24
N ASP A 46 1.89 -0.52 4.73
CA ASP A 46 0.56 0.00 4.39
C ASP A 46 -0.13 -0.83 3.31
N THR A 47 0.68 -1.46 2.46
CA THR A 47 0.21 -2.35 1.39
C THR A 47 -0.63 -3.51 1.92
N ASN A 48 -0.33 -4.02 3.11
CA ASN A 48 -1.05 -5.12 3.75
C ASN A 48 -2.46 -4.72 4.22
N TYR A 49 -2.77 -3.43 4.30
CA TYR A 49 -4.02 -2.92 4.86
C TYR A 49 -4.89 -2.18 3.82
N ILE A 50 -4.53 -2.23 2.53
CA ILE A 50 -5.30 -1.62 1.44
C ILE A 50 -6.72 -2.19 1.38
N ASP A 51 -6.86 -3.51 1.49
CA ASP A 51 -8.17 -4.17 1.44
C ASP A 51 -9.04 -3.82 2.65
N LEU A 52 -8.42 -3.68 3.83
CA LEU A 52 -9.10 -3.24 5.04
C LEU A 52 -9.66 -1.83 4.87
N TYR A 53 -8.86 -0.90 4.33
CA TYR A 53 -9.30 0.47 4.14
C TYR A 53 -10.35 0.60 3.03
N THR A 54 -10.23 -0.19 1.96
CA THR A 54 -11.24 -0.27 0.89
C THR A 54 -12.59 -0.73 1.44
N GLU A 55 -12.58 -1.76 2.28
CA GLU A 55 -13.79 -2.27 2.91
C GLU A 55 -14.39 -1.28 3.91
N TYR A 56 -13.54 -0.61 4.70
CA TYR A 56 -13.95 0.51 5.55
C TYR A 56 -14.69 1.59 4.75
N ARG A 57 -14.14 2.03 3.60
CA ARG A 57 -14.78 3.03 2.73
C ARG A 57 -16.12 2.54 2.18
N ARG A 58 -16.23 1.25 1.85
CA ARG A 58 -17.48 0.63 1.36
C ARG A 58 -18.57 0.56 2.44
N MET A 59 -18.21 0.26 3.69
CA MET A 59 -19.17 0.25 4.80
C MET A 59 -19.55 1.67 5.21
N LEU A 60 -18.59 2.61 5.16
CA LEU A 60 -18.84 4.02 5.43
C LEU A 60 -19.80 4.66 4.41
N SER A 61 -19.72 4.28 3.13
CA SER A 61 -20.64 4.78 2.10
C SER A 61 -22.09 4.31 2.32
N LYS A 62 -22.29 3.19 3.03
CA LYS A 62 -23.60 2.69 3.45
C LYS A 62 -24.14 3.36 4.71
N ARG A 63 -23.48 4.40 5.23
CA ARG A 63 -23.84 5.11 6.47
C ARG A 63 -23.80 4.22 7.72
N GLU A 64 -23.07 3.11 7.69
CA GLU A 64 -22.87 2.28 8.88
C GLU A 64 -22.09 3.07 9.95
N LYS A 65 -22.44 2.86 11.23
CA LYS A 65 -21.76 3.56 12.34
C LYS A 65 -20.32 3.06 12.45
N VAL A 66 -19.37 3.99 12.53
CA VAL A 66 -17.92 3.71 12.53
C VAL A 66 -17.50 2.65 13.56
N SER A 67 -18.09 2.66 14.76
CA SER A 67 -17.78 1.66 15.79
C SER A 67 -18.11 0.23 15.35
N TYR A 68 -19.19 0.01 14.60
CA TYR A 68 -19.55 -1.30 14.06
C TYR A 68 -18.62 -1.72 12.93
N ILE A 69 -18.25 -0.78 12.05
CA ILE A 69 -17.29 -1.04 10.99
C ILE A 69 -15.95 -1.48 11.59
N VAL A 70 -15.46 -0.76 12.60
CA VAL A 70 -14.20 -1.08 13.27
C VAL A 70 -14.23 -2.47 13.92
N ALA A 71 -15.30 -2.81 14.65
CA ALA A 71 -15.46 -4.13 15.26
C ALA A 71 -15.49 -5.24 14.20
N ALA A 72 -16.22 -5.04 13.10
CA ALA A 72 -16.29 -6.01 12.02
C ALA A 72 -14.94 -6.23 11.32
N LEU A 73 -14.19 -5.14 11.07
CA LEU A 73 -12.86 -5.22 10.47
C LEU A 73 -11.83 -5.84 11.42
N ALA A 74 -11.91 -5.55 12.72
CA ALA A 74 -11.03 -6.12 13.74
C ALA A 74 -11.13 -7.65 13.75
N VAL A 75 -12.35 -8.19 13.73
CA VAL A 75 -12.60 -9.63 13.65
C VAL A 75 -12.15 -10.21 12.31
N LYS A 76 -12.54 -9.58 11.19
CA LYS A 76 -12.26 -10.09 9.84
C LYS A 76 -10.75 -10.19 9.54
N TYR A 77 -9.98 -9.21 9.98
CA TYR A 77 -8.54 -9.14 9.72
C TYR A 77 -7.68 -9.60 10.90
N ALA A 78 -8.28 -10.16 11.96
CA ALA A 78 -7.60 -10.62 13.17
C ALA A 78 -6.64 -9.58 13.78
N ILE A 79 -7.08 -8.32 13.85
CA ILE A 79 -6.32 -7.22 14.45
C ILE A 79 -7.15 -6.51 15.51
N SER A 80 -6.48 -5.88 16.48
CA SER A 80 -7.20 -5.13 17.52
C SER A 80 -7.91 -3.90 16.95
N GLU A 81 -9.05 -3.54 17.54
CA GLU A 81 -9.80 -2.33 17.18
C GLU A 81 -8.92 -1.07 17.28
N ARG A 82 -8.05 -0.99 18.29
CA ARG A 82 -7.07 0.10 18.43
C ARG A 82 -6.16 0.21 17.20
N LYS A 83 -5.73 -0.92 16.64
CA LYS A 83 -4.94 -0.94 15.40
C LYS A 83 -5.79 -0.50 14.21
N VAL A 84 -7.03 -0.96 14.10
CA VAL A 84 -7.96 -0.52 13.04
C VAL A 84 -8.16 1.01 13.08
N TYR A 85 -8.42 1.59 14.25
CA TYR A 85 -8.54 3.04 14.41
C TYR A 85 -7.26 3.77 13.99
N ALA A 86 -6.09 3.28 14.39
CA ALA A 86 -4.81 3.86 14.01
C ALA A 86 -4.58 3.80 12.48
N LEU A 87 -4.96 2.68 11.84
CA LEU A 87 -4.89 2.51 10.38
C LEU A 87 -5.81 3.49 9.66
N ILE A 88 -7.08 3.57 10.08
CA ILE A 88 -8.06 4.50 9.49
C ILE A 88 -7.56 5.94 9.61
N LYS A 89 -7.14 6.35 10.81
CA LYS A 89 -6.61 7.71 11.04
C LYS A 89 -5.42 8.01 10.14
N ARG A 90 -4.48 7.06 10.01
CA ARG A 90 -3.31 7.21 9.13
C ARG A 90 -3.71 7.34 7.66
N PHE A 91 -4.57 6.45 7.15
CA PHE A 91 -4.99 6.46 5.75
C PHE A 91 -5.89 7.64 5.36
N GLN A 92 -6.46 8.32 6.34
CA GLN A 92 -7.18 9.58 6.14
C GLN A 92 -6.27 10.82 6.25
N THR A 93 -5.01 10.65 6.67
CA THR A 93 -4.06 11.77 6.73
C THR A 93 -3.67 12.17 5.31
N ASP A 94 -3.70 13.46 5.02
CA ASP A 94 -3.29 13.98 3.71
C ASP A 94 -1.81 13.65 3.45
N CYS A 95 -1.49 13.32 2.19
CA CYS A 95 -0.11 13.17 1.78
C CYS A 95 0.60 14.52 1.93
N ASN A 96 1.61 14.61 2.80
CA ASN A 96 2.48 15.77 2.89
C ASN A 96 3.39 15.82 1.65
N LEU A 97 2.86 16.29 0.52
CA LEU A 97 3.66 16.62 -0.66
C LEU A 97 4.63 17.78 -0.40
N PHE A 98 4.44 18.52 0.70
CA PHE A 98 5.19 19.72 1.08
C PHE A 98 5.76 19.64 2.50
N ALA A 99 6.24 18.48 2.94
CA ALA A 99 7.20 18.47 4.05
C ALA A 99 8.56 18.99 3.52
N VAL A 100 8.63 20.31 3.32
CA VAL A 100 9.87 21.09 3.19
C VAL A 100 10.35 21.46 4.58
#